data_AF-A0A0F9IC38-F1
#
_entry.id   AF-A0A0F9IC38-F1
#
_cell.length_a   1.000
_cell.length_b   1.000
_cell.length_c   1.000
_cell.angle_alpha   90.00
_cell.angle_beta   90.00
_cell.angle_gamma   90.00
#
_symmetry.space_group_name_H-M   'P 1'
#
loop_
_entity.id
_entity.type
_entity.pdbx_description
1 polymer ?
#
loop_
_entity_poly.entity_id
_entity_poly.type
_entity_poly.pdbx_seq_one_letter_code
_entity_poly.pdbx_strand_id
1 'polypeptide(L)' 'MNRVIHFELNADDPQRAIEFYEKVFGWNTNKWEGEFDYWLVNTGEEDEPGINGG' A
#
# COMPACT_ATOMS: atom_id res chain seq x y z
N MET A 1 -8.89 -1.40 -22.42
CA MET A 1 -9.33 -2.29 -21.32
C MET A 1 -9.34 -1.45 -20.05
N ASN A 2 -10.42 -1.50 -19.27
CA ASN A 2 -10.63 -0.65 -18.09
C ASN A 2 -10.42 -1.46 -16.80
N ARG A 3 -9.20 -2.00 -16.60
CA ARG A 3 -8.87 -2.76 -15.38
C ARG A 3 -8.45 -1.80 -14.28
N VAL A 4 -8.71 -2.18 -13.03
CA VAL A 4 -8.12 -1.51 -11.86
C VAL A 4 -6.62 -1.74 -11.91
N ILE A 5 -5.86 -0.64 -11.82
CA ILE A 5 -4.38 -0.64 -11.85
C ILE A 5 -3.77 0.03 -10.61
N HIS A 6 -4.60 0.62 -9.75
CA HIS A 6 -4.17 1.39 -8.58
C HIS A 6 -5.29 1.42 -7.54
N PHE A 7 -4.93 1.55 -6.27
CA PHE A 7 -5.84 1.81 -5.17
C PHE A 7 -5.15 2.71 -4.12
N GLU A 8 -5.98 3.39 -3.33
CA GLU A 8 -5.56 4.32 -2.28
C GLU A 8 -6.19 3.92 -0.95
N LEU A 9 -5.40 3.86 0.12
CA LEU A 9 -5.87 3.58 1.48
C LEU A 9 -5.81 4.84 2.34
N ASN A 10 -6.91 5.59 2.32
CA ASN A 10 -7.04 6.79 3.14
C ASN A 10 -7.28 6.41 4.61
N ALA A 11 -6.38 6.86 5.49
CA ALA A 11 -6.46 6.65 6.92
C ALA A 11 -6.24 7.97 7.68
N ASP A 12 -6.96 8.13 8.79
CA ASP A 12 -6.77 9.20 9.75
C ASP A 12 -5.42 9.08 10.49
N ASP A 13 -5.01 7.85 10.77
CA ASP A 13 -3.70 7.47 11.29
C ASP A 13 -3.06 6.43 10.35
N PRO A 14 -2.19 6.86 9.43
CA PRO A 14 -1.50 5.96 8.50
C PRO A 14 -0.65 4.91 9.21
N GLN A 15 -0.02 5.25 10.34
CA GLN A 15 0.86 4.33 11.05
C GLN A 15 0.08 3.14 11.62
N ARG A 16 -1.08 3.42 12.24
CA ARG A 16 -2.01 2.39 12.71
C ARG A 16 -2.47 1.46 11.57
N ALA A 17 -2.76 2.03 10.40
CA ALA A 17 -3.18 1.24 9.24
C ALA A 17 -2.06 0.34 8.75
N ILE A 18 -0.85 0.88 8.59
CA ILE A 18 0.35 0.14 8.17
C ILE A 18 0.58 -1.07 9.07
N GLU A 19 0.63 -0.87 10.40
CA GLU A 19 0.85 -1.95 11.36
C GLU A 19 -0.20 -3.07 11.25
N PHE A 20 -1.45 -2.71 10.99
CA PHE A 20 -2.52 -3.68 10.78
C PHE A 20 -2.29 -4.51 9.51
N TYR A 21 -2.02 -3.86 8.38
CA TYR A 21 -1.86 -4.55 7.10
C TYR A 21 -0.57 -5.38 7.04
N GLU A 22 0.51 -4.90 7.65
CA GLU A 22 1.74 -5.68 7.87
C GLU A 22 1.46 -6.94 8.68
N LYS A 23 0.72 -6.81 9.80
CA LYS A 23 0.46 -7.95 10.70
C LYS A 23 -0.51 -8.98 10.13
N VAL A 24 -1.55 -8.54 9.44
CA VAL A 24 -2.64 -9.42 8.98
C VAL A 24 -2.32 -10.04 7.62
N PHE A 25 -1.73 -9.25 6.71
CA PHE A 25 -1.51 -9.66 5.33
C PHE A 25 -0.03 -9.81 4.96
N GLY A 26 0.89 -9.40 5.84
CA GLY A 26 2.32 -9.43 5.52
C GLY A 26 2.74 -8.42 4.46
N TRP A 27 1.92 -7.38 4.23
CA TRP A 27 2.23 -6.35 3.25
C TRP A 27 3.44 -5.53 3.68
N ASN A 28 4.14 -4.93 2.72
CA ASN A 28 5.25 -4.03 2.99
C ASN A 28 4.88 -2.60 2.57
N THR A 29 5.14 -1.63 3.45
CA THR A 29 4.82 -0.23 3.16
C THR A 29 6.06 0.65 3.29
N ASN A 30 6.30 1.53 2.32
CA ASN A 30 7.42 2.46 2.31
C ASN A 30 6.92 3.90 2.20
N LYS A 31 7.37 4.77 3.10
CA LYS A 31 7.04 6.20 3.01
C LYS A 31 7.75 6.81 1.81
N TRP A 32 7.00 7.51 0.95
CA TRP A 32 7.57 8.24 -0.16
C TRP A 32 8.21 9.54 0.33
N GLU A 33 9.42 9.84 -0.12
CA GLU A 33 10.17 11.06 0.22
C GLU A 33 9.69 12.28 -0.62
N GLY A 34 8.38 12.48 -0.70
CA GLY A 34 7.74 13.58 -1.40
C GLY A 34 7.33 14.74 -0.48
N GLU A 35 6.72 15.77 -1.06
CA GLU A 35 6.18 16.92 -0.31
C GLU A 35 4.94 16.58 0.53
N PHE A 36 4.26 15.47 0.20
CA PHE A 36 3.07 15.00 0.87
C PHE A 36 3.34 13.71 1.63
N ASP A 37 2.62 13.54 2.73
CA ASP A 37 2.59 12.29 3.48
C ASP A 37 1.89 11.21 2.63
N TYR A 38 2.70 10.40 1.96
CA TYR A 38 2.26 9.33 1.07
C TYR A 38 3.09 8.06 1.30
N TRP A 39 2.44 6.91 1.16
CA TRP A 39 3.05 5.61 1.42
C TRP A 39 2.77 4.68 0.26
N LEU A 40 3.81 4.02 -0.22
CA LEU A 40 3.73 3.00 -1.26
C LEU A 40 3.52 1.64 -0.59
N VAL A 41 2.43 0.97 -0.94
CA VAL A 41 2.03 -0.33 -0.42
C VAL A 41 2.34 -1.42 -1.44
N ASN A 42 3.22 -2.33 -1.05
CA ASN A 42 3.50 -3.57 -1.75
C ASN A 42 2.65 -4.70 -1.13
N THR A 43 1.80 -5.33 -1.95
CA THR A 43 0.84 -6.36 -1.51
C THR A 43 1.30 -7.80 -1.76
N GLY A 44 2.42 -7.98 -2.48
CA GLY A 44 2.97 -9.29 -2.84
C GLY A 44 4.15 -9.20 -3.82
N GLU A 45 4.82 -10.32 -4.09
CA GLU A 45 5.93 -10.36 -5.05
C GLU A 45 5.48 -10.02 -6.48
N GLU A 46 6.38 -9.52 -7.32
CA GLU A 46 6.06 -9.05 -8.68
C GLU A 46 5.49 -10.14 -9.60
N ASP A 47 5.81 -11.41 -9.35
CA ASP A 47 5.36 -12.56 -10.12
C ASP A 47 4.03 -13.17 -9.61
N GLU A 48 3.50 -12.66 -8.50
CA GLU A 48 2.23 -13.09 -7.91
C GLU A 48 1.04 -12.25 -8.44
N PRO A 49 -0.17 -12.83 -8.57
CA PRO A 49 -1.35 -12.07 -8.96
C PRO A 49 -1.72 -11.00 -7.94
N GLY A 50 -1.82 -9.74 -8.37
CA GLY A 50 -2.20 -8.64 -7.49
C GLY A 50 -1.97 -7.28 -8.14
N ILE A 51 -2.19 -6.22 -7.36
CA ILE A 51 -1.77 -4.85 -7.69
C ILE A 51 -1.18 -4.21 -6.44
N ASN A 52 -0.19 -3.35 -6.62
CA ASN A 52 0.32 -2.48 -5.57
C ASN A 52 -0.47 -1.17 -5.55
N GLY A 53 -0.27 -0.38 -4.51
CA GLY A 53 -0.97 0.89 -4.35
C GLY A 53 -0.27 1.77 -3.34
N GLY A 54 -1.09 2.57 -2.68
CA GLY A 54 -0.70 3.53 -1.67
C GLY A 54 -1.90 4.39 -1.42
#